data_AF-A0A942PRG3-F1
#
_entry.id   AF-A0A942PRG3-F1
#
_cell.length_a   1.000
_cell.length_b   1.000
_cell.length_c   1.000
_cell.angle_alpha   90.00
_cell.angle_beta   90.00
_cell.angle_gamma   90.00
#
_symmetry.space_group_name_H-M   'P 1'
#
loop_
_entity.id
_entity.type
_entity.pdbx_description
1 polymer ?
#
loop_
_entity_poly.entity_id
_entity_poly.type
_entity_poly.pdbx_seq_one_letter_code
_entity_poly.pdbx_strand_id
1 'polypeptide(L)'
;MTDQPLTMQYNARSKRNWGRTLKGYAFGWAWFDPVSSWALRRLFVPSSLLWAAAEQAGTSVERFLDAAQVSRKSANEKKVLDALVQTAAARDIAQRKEAEWQKEFFGPGTLGPDARRELEAARYSASHTYNLARR
;
A
#
# COMPACT_ATOMS: atom_id res chain seq x y z
N MET A 1 -1.67 49.11 66.87
CA MET A 1 -1.39 49.97 65.69
C MET A 1 -0.19 49.34 65.01
N THR A 2 -0.25 48.64 63.88
CA THR A 2 -1.22 48.47 62.80
C THR A 2 -0.88 47.12 62.15
N ASP A 3 -1.78 46.14 62.22
CA ASP A 3 -1.63 44.88 61.47
C ASP A 3 -2.01 45.15 60.01
N GLN A 4 -1.01 45.18 59.12
CA GLN A 4 -1.25 45.17 57.68
C GLN A 4 -1.42 43.73 57.20
N PRO A 5 -2.54 43.34 56.56
CA PRO A 5 -2.63 42.04 55.93
C PRO A 5 -1.75 42.04 54.67
N LEU A 6 -0.80 41.09 54.61
CA LEU A 6 -0.03 40.77 53.42
C LEU A 6 -1.00 40.39 52.29
N THR A 7 -1.21 41.32 51.35
CA THR A 7 -1.93 41.05 50.11
C THR A 7 -1.09 40.11 49.26
N MET A 8 -1.40 38.81 49.32
CA MET A 8 -0.81 37.80 48.46
C MET A 8 -1.26 38.07 47.02
N GLN A 9 -0.41 38.74 46.22
CA GLN A 9 -0.63 38.93 44.78
C GLN A 9 -0.58 37.57 44.08
N TYR A 10 -1.75 37.02 43.76
CA TYR A 10 -1.87 35.78 43.01
C TYR A 10 -1.65 36.08 41.52
N ASN A 11 -0.41 35.89 41.04
CA ASN A 11 -0.13 35.90 39.61
C ASN A 11 -0.77 34.67 38.96
N ALA A 12 -1.85 34.86 38.22
CA ALA A 12 -2.49 33.81 37.45
C ALA A 12 -1.45 33.16 36.49
N ARG A 13 -1.19 31.86 36.66
CA ARG A 13 -0.31 31.09 35.76
C ARG A 13 -0.76 31.30 34.32
N SER A 14 0.21 31.53 33.42
CA SER A 14 -0.05 31.82 32.02
C SER A 14 -0.93 30.73 31.38
N LYS A 15 -1.89 31.19 30.56
CA LYS A 15 -2.88 30.33 29.92
C LYS A 15 -2.17 29.19 29.20
N ARG A 16 -2.42 27.97 29.69
CA ARG A 16 -2.03 26.69 29.09
C ARG A 16 -2.29 26.74 27.58
N ASN A 17 -1.25 26.53 26.78
CA ASN A 17 -1.27 26.62 25.31
C ASN A 17 -2.16 25.53 24.69
N TRP A 18 -3.48 25.75 24.66
CA TRP A 18 -4.48 24.87 24.03
C TRP A 18 -4.19 24.54 22.56
N GLY A 19 -3.44 25.39 21.86
CA GLY A 19 -3.06 25.18 20.46
C GLY A 19 -2.14 23.97 20.21
N ARG A 20 -1.42 23.48 21.22
CA ARG A 20 -0.61 22.24 21.09
C ARG A 20 -1.42 20.98 21.36
N THR A 21 -2.39 21.03 22.28
CA THR A 21 -3.26 19.89 22.62
C THR A 21 -4.26 19.59 21.50
N LEU A 22 -4.77 20.62 20.81
CA LEU A 22 -5.68 20.45 19.67
C LEU A 22 -5.01 19.77 18.46
N LYS A 23 -3.71 20.03 18.22
CA LYS A 23 -2.96 19.37 17.14
C LYS A 23 -2.73 17.88 17.42
N GLY A 24 -2.52 17.50 18.69
CA GLY A 24 -2.46 16.09 19.10
C GLY A 24 -3.83 15.39 19.00
N TYR A 25 -4.92 16.10 19.30
CA TYR A 25 -6.28 15.56 19.18
C TYR A 25 -6.74 15.40 17.73
N ALA A 26 -6.36 16.30 16.82
CA ALA A 26 -6.72 16.21 15.40
C ALA A 26 -6.07 15.01 14.68
N PHE A 27 -4.89 14.56 15.14
CA PHE A 27 -4.22 13.36 14.62
C PHE A 27 -4.44 12.09 15.45
N GLY A 28 -5.03 12.21 16.64
CA GLY A 28 -5.30 11.10 17.56
C GLY A 28 -6.78 10.78 17.75
N TRP A 29 -7.66 11.17 16.81
CA TRP A 29 -9.10 11.09 17.00
C TRP A 29 -9.71 9.74 16.61
N ALA A 30 -10.52 9.18 17.50
CA ALA A 30 -11.26 7.90 17.42
C ALA A 30 -12.28 7.80 16.26
N TRP A 31 -12.28 8.75 15.33
CA TRP A 31 -13.21 8.84 14.19
C TRP A 31 -12.47 8.50 12.90
N PHE A 32 -11.15 8.74 12.89
CA PHE A 32 -10.27 8.22 11.86
C PHE A 32 -10.32 6.69 11.87
N ASP A 33 -10.38 6.06 13.05
CA ASP A 33 -10.42 4.60 13.19
C ASP A 33 -11.67 3.94 12.55
N PRO A 34 -12.92 4.38 12.80
CA PRO A 34 -14.10 3.87 12.10
C PRO A 34 -14.11 4.13 10.60
N VAL A 35 -13.71 5.32 10.13
CA VAL A 35 -13.74 5.67 8.70
C VAL A 35 -12.64 4.93 7.94
N SER A 36 -11.43 4.86 8.49
CA SER A 36 -10.33 4.09 7.91
C SER A 36 -10.62 2.59 7.98
N SER A 37 -11.16 2.07 9.09
CA SER A 37 -11.61 0.68 9.19
C SER A 37 -12.74 0.35 8.22
N TRP A 38 -13.71 1.26 8.04
CA TRP A 38 -14.77 1.11 7.06
C TRP A 38 -14.20 1.11 5.63
N ALA A 39 -13.30 2.05 5.31
CA ALA A 39 -12.65 2.13 4.01
C ALA A 39 -11.78 0.88 3.73
N LEU A 40 -10.99 0.43 4.71
CA LEU A 40 -10.22 -0.81 4.59
C LEU A 40 -11.14 -2.01 4.36
N ARG A 41 -12.20 -2.16 5.17
CA ARG A 41 -13.11 -3.30 5.08
C ARG A 41 -13.91 -3.30 3.79
N ARG A 42 -14.27 -2.13 3.25
CA ARG A 42 -15.14 -2.00 2.09
C ARG A 42 -14.40 -1.95 0.76
N LEU A 43 -13.19 -1.40 0.74
CA LEU A 43 -12.41 -1.19 -0.49
C LEU A 43 -11.16 -2.06 -0.52
N PHE A 44 -10.37 -2.07 0.55
CA PHE A 44 -9.09 -2.77 0.57
C PHE A 44 -9.26 -4.30 0.63
N VAL A 45 -10.14 -4.81 1.50
CA VAL A 45 -10.35 -6.25 1.66
C VAL A 45 -10.83 -6.92 0.37
N PRO A 46 -11.87 -6.41 -0.34
CA PRO A 46 -12.29 -7.01 -1.60
C PRO A 46 -11.21 -6.97 -2.69
N SER A 47 -10.48 -5.86 -2.81
CA SER A 47 -9.37 -5.75 -3.75
C SER A 47 -8.24 -6.73 -3.44
N SER A 48 -7.94 -6.95 -2.16
CA SER A 48 -6.93 -7.94 -1.75
C SER A 48 -7.36 -9.39 -2.03
N LEU A 49 -8.66 -9.68 -1.87
CA LEU A 49 -9.22 -11.00 -2.20
C LEU A 49 -9.23 -11.25 -3.71
N LEU A 50 -9.58 -10.24 -4.51
CA LEU A 50 -9.49 -10.32 -5.98
C LEU A 50 -8.06 -10.56 -6.45
N TRP A 51 -7.08 -9.95 -5.78
CA TRP A 51 -5.68 -10.17 -6.09
C TRP A 51 -5.21 -11.57 -5.70
N ALA A 52 -5.58 -12.05 -4.51
CA ALA A 52 -5.31 -13.43 -4.09
C ALA A 52 -5.97 -14.45 -5.05
N ALA A 53 -7.20 -14.16 -5.51
CA ALA A 53 -7.90 -14.95 -6.51
C ALA A 53 -7.16 -14.96 -7.86
N ALA A 54 -6.64 -13.81 -8.31
CA ALA A 54 -5.83 -13.73 -9.54
C ALA A 54 -4.52 -14.53 -9.42
N GLU A 55 -3.83 -14.45 -8.28
CA GLU A 55 -2.61 -15.24 -8.05
C GLU A 55 -2.88 -16.74 -8.01
N GLN A 56 -3.99 -17.17 -7.40
CA GLN A 56 -4.37 -18.58 -7.29
C GLN A 56 -4.90 -19.16 -8.60
N ALA A 57 -5.58 -18.34 -9.41
CA ALA A 57 -6.18 -18.74 -10.68
C ALA A 57 -5.21 -18.72 -11.86
N GLY A 58 -4.16 -17.90 -11.80
CA GLY A 58 -3.25 -17.69 -12.93
C GLY A 58 -4.00 -17.09 -14.12
N THR A 59 -4.04 -17.81 -15.25
CA THR A 59 -4.74 -17.40 -16.48
C THR A 59 -6.14 -17.99 -16.64
N SER A 60 -6.63 -18.78 -15.66
CA SER A 60 -7.96 -19.40 -15.74
C SER A 60 -9.06 -18.49 -15.21
N VAL A 61 -9.93 -18.01 -16.10
CA VAL A 61 -11.10 -17.18 -15.74
C VAL A 61 -12.04 -17.91 -14.79
N GLU A 62 -12.24 -19.21 -14.99
CA GLU A 62 -13.16 -20.00 -14.17
C GLU A 62 -12.69 -20.09 -12.72
N ARG A 63 -11.39 -20.37 -12.52
CA ARG A 63 -10.79 -20.40 -11.18
C ARG A 63 -10.77 -19.01 -10.54
N PHE A 64 -10.61 -17.96 -11.33
CA PHE A 64 -10.65 -16.59 -10.85
C PHE A 64 -12.04 -16.21 -10.36
N LEU A 65 -13.09 -16.47 -11.14
CA LEU A 65 -14.47 -16.12 -10.76
C LEU A 65 -14.95 -16.91 -9.54
N ASP A 66 -14.53 -18.17 -9.42
CA ASP A 66 -14.82 -19.02 -8.26
C ASP A 66 -14.11 -18.52 -7.00
N ALA A 67 -12.79 -18.25 -7.08
CA ALA A 67 -12.01 -17.71 -5.96
C ALA A 67 -12.44 -16.28 -5.57
N ALA A 68 -12.85 -15.46 -6.54
CA ALA A 68 -13.34 -14.10 -6.32
C ALA A 68 -14.81 -14.06 -5.84
N GLN A 69 -15.50 -15.19 -5.82
CA GLN A 69 -16.95 -15.29 -5.53
C GLN A 69 -17.80 -14.34 -6.39
N VAL A 70 -17.39 -14.11 -7.65
CA VAL A 70 -18.08 -13.24 -8.59
C VAL A 70 -19.01 -14.07 -9.47
N SER A 71 -20.27 -13.62 -9.59
CA SER A 71 -21.23 -14.30 -10.47
C SER A 71 -20.79 -14.23 -11.94
N ARG A 72 -20.72 -15.38 -12.60
CA ARG A 72 -20.42 -15.50 -14.05
C ARG A 72 -21.35 -14.64 -14.91
N LYS A 73 -22.62 -14.49 -14.52
CA LYS A 73 -23.62 -13.71 -15.28
C LYS A 73 -23.31 -12.21 -15.36
N SER A 74 -22.55 -11.67 -14.42
CA SER A 74 -22.19 -10.24 -14.37
C SER A 74 -20.80 -9.94 -14.92
N ALA A 75 -19.97 -10.96 -15.16
CA ALA A 75 -18.58 -10.78 -15.55
C ALA A 75 -18.43 -10.76 -17.08
N ASN A 76 -17.67 -9.79 -17.60
CA ASN A 76 -17.21 -9.85 -18.99
C ASN A 76 -15.99 -10.77 -19.06
N GLU A 77 -16.23 -12.07 -19.26
CA GLU A 77 -15.21 -13.12 -19.23
C GLU A 77 -14.00 -12.82 -20.12
N LYS A 78 -14.23 -12.22 -21.30
CA LYS A 78 -13.14 -11.85 -22.21
C LYS A 78 -12.24 -10.76 -21.61
N LYS A 79 -12.82 -9.71 -21.02
CA LYS A 79 -12.04 -8.65 -20.36
C LYS A 79 -11.28 -9.19 -19.14
N VAL A 80 -11.89 -10.09 -18.39
CA VAL A 80 -11.24 -10.75 -17.25
C VAL A 80 -10.07 -11.61 -17.72
N LEU A 81 -10.26 -12.41 -18.77
CA LEU A 81 -9.17 -13.20 -19.37
C LEU A 81 -8.02 -12.31 -19.83
N ASP A 82 -8.32 -11.25 -20.59
CA ASP A 82 -7.30 -10.33 -21.12
C ASP A 82 -6.51 -9.69 -19.97
N ALA A 83 -7.18 -9.29 -18.88
CA ALA A 83 -6.52 -8.75 -17.70
C ALA A 83 -5.65 -9.79 -16.96
N LEU A 84 -6.13 -11.04 -16.82
CA LEU A 84 -5.37 -12.13 -16.22
C LEU A 84 -4.13 -12.49 -17.06
N VAL A 85 -4.24 -12.50 -18.38
CA VAL A 85 -3.11 -12.76 -19.28
C VAL A 85 -2.09 -11.62 -19.21
N GLN A 86 -2.53 -10.37 -19.24
CA GLN A 86 -1.63 -9.21 -19.13
C GLN A 86 -0.89 -9.17 -17.79
N THR A 87 -1.58 -9.43 -16.69
CA THR A 87 -0.97 -9.47 -15.35
C THR A 87 0.01 -10.64 -15.20
N ALA A 88 -0.32 -11.83 -15.72
CA ALA A 88 0.58 -12.98 -15.74
C ALA A 88 1.85 -12.71 -16.55
N ALA A 89 1.72 -12.09 -17.73
CA ALA A 89 2.86 -11.71 -18.56
C ALA A 89 3.76 -10.67 -17.87
N ALA A 90 3.16 -9.64 -17.26
CA ALA A 90 3.90 -8.62 -16.52
C ALA A 90 4.63 -9.21 -15.30
N ARG A 91 4.00 -10.17 -14.61
CA ARG A 91 4.60 -10.90 -13.49
C ARG A 91 5.84 -11.68 -13.92
N ASP A 92 5.73 -12.47 -15.00
CA ASP A 92 6.84 -13.28 -15.49
C ASP A 92 8.04 -12.41 -15.89
N ILE A 93 7.78 -11.27 -16.56
CA ILE A 93 8.84 -10.30 -16.89
C ILE A 93 9.50 -9.75 -15.61
N ALA A 94 8.71 -9.32 -14.62
CA ALA A 94 9.23 -8.81 -13.36
C ALA A 94 10.07 -9.86 -12.60
N GLN A 95 9.59 -11.11 -12.54
CA GLN A 95 10.30 -12.20 -11.88
C GLN A 95 11.62 -12.54 -12.57
N ARG A 96 11.65 -12.57 -13.92
CA ARG A 96 12.88 -12.78 -14.68
C ARG A 96 13.91 -11.69 -14.41
N LYS A 97 13.48 -10.42 -14.41
CA LYS A 97 14.37 -9.29 -14.12
C LYS A 97 14.87 -9.24 -12.69
N GLU A 98 14.03 -9.61 -11.73
CA GLU A 98 14.46 -9.79 -10.34
C GLU A 98 15.48 -10.94 -10.20
N ALA A 99 15.27 -12.07 -10.89
CA ALA A 99 16.21 -13.19 -10.86
C ALA A 99 17.57 -12.86 -11.51
N GLU A 100 17.55 -12.16 -12.66
CA GLU A 100 18.76 -11.64 -13.30
C GLU A 100 19.52 -10.69 -12.37
N TRP A 101 18.80 -9.76 -11.74
CA TRP A 101 19.35 -8.82 -10.77
C TRP A 101 19.92 -9.54 -9.54
N GLN A 102 19.20 -10.49 -8.96
CA GLN A 102 19.64 -11.22 -7.78
C GLN A 102 20.90 -12.05 -8.06
N LYS A 103 20.97 -12.67 -9.24
CA LYS A 103 22.15 -13.42 -9.69
C LYS A 103 23.37 -12.51 -9.87
N GLU A 104 23.18 -11.31 -10.39
CA GLU A 104 24.28 -10.38 -10.63
C GLU A 104 24.77 -9.69 -9.35
N PHE A 105 23.85 -9.28 -8.46
CA PHE A 105 24.22 -8.57 -7.23
C PHE A 105 24.66 -9.48 -6.09
N PHE A 106 24.12 -10.71 -6.01
CA PHE A 106 24.41 -11.64 -4.92
C PHE A 106 25.06 -12.95 -5.37
N GLY A 107 25.20 -13.17 -6.68
CA GLY A 107 25.94 -14.31 -7.23
C GLY A 107 27.36 -13.92 -7.67
N PRO A 108 28.01 -14.72 -8.53
CA PRO A 108 29.36 -14.47 -9.03
C PRO A 108 29.40 -13.34 -10.10
N GLY A 109 28.57 -12.30 -9.92
CA GLY A 109 28.26 -11.28 -10.93
C GLY A 109 29.49 -10.75 -11.66
N THR A 110 29.39 -10.71 -13.00
CA THR A 110 30.49 -10.40 -13.91
C THR A 110 30.34 -9.03 -14.57
N LEU A 111 29.22 -8.34 -14.36
CA LEU A 111 28.91 -7.07 -15.02
C LEU A 111 29.64 -5.89 -14.36
N GLY A 112 30.04 -4.94 -15.20
CA GLY A 112 30.59 -3.66 -14.75
C GLY A 112 29.54 -2.74 -14.13
N PRO A 113 29.96 -1.60 -13.55
CA PRO A 113 29.08 -0.68 -12.80
C PRO A 113 27.90 -0.14 -13.63
N ASP A 114 28.14 0.23 -14.89
CA ASP A 114 27.12 0.80 -15.76
C ASP A 114 26.05 -0.23 -16.15
N ALA A 115 26.47 -1.45 -16.50
CA ALA A 115 25.56 -2.55 -16.79
C ALA A 115 24.71 -2.97 -15.57
N ARG A 116 25.26 -2.87 -14.35
CA ARG A 116 24.49 -3.07 -13.11
C ARG A 116 23.44 -1.99 -12.88
N ARG A 117 23.76 -0.73 -13.20
CA ARG A 117 22.79 0.38 -13.11
C ARG A 117 21.65 0.19 -14.11
N GLU A 118 21.94 -0.23 -15.33
CA GLU A 118 20.91 -0.56 -16.33
C GLU A 118 20.02 -1.72 -15.87
N LEU A 119 20.61 -2.75 -15.29
CA LEU A 119 19.87 -3.90 -14.74
C LEU A 119 18.94 -3.49 -13.59
N GLU A 120 19.41 -2.63 -12.68
CA GLU A 120 18.58 -2.06 -11.62
C GLU A 120 17.42 -1.24 -12.19
N ALA A 121 17.67 -0.39 -13.19
CA ALA A 121 16.63 0.40 -13.85
C ALA A 121 15.58 -0.49 -14.54
N ALA A 122 16.02 -1.57 -15.20
CA ALA A 122 15.15 -2.55 -15.82
C ALA A 122 14.29 -3.34 -14.81
N ARG A 123 14.86 -3.65 -13.63
CA ARG A 123 14.12 -4.28 -12.53
C ARG A 123 13.04 -3.35 -11.98
N TYR A 124 13.37 -2.07 -11.74
CA TYR A 124 12.41 -1.09 -11.27
C TYR A 124 11.27 -0.85 -12.26
N SER A 125 11.57 -0.72 -13.55
CA SER A 125 10.55 -0.51 -14.58
C SER A 125 9.62 -1.73 -14.70
N ALA A 126 10.17 -2.95 -14.73
CA ALA A 126 9.37 -4.17 -14.77
C ALA A 126 8.47 -4.32 -13.53
N SER A 127 9.01 -4.04 -12.34
CA SER A 127 8.23 -4.04 -11.10
C SER A 127 7.12 -2.98 -11.12
N HIS A 128 7.40 -1.79 -11.66
CA HIS A 128 6.41 -0.74 -11.81
C HIS A 128 5.29 -1.13 -12.78
N THR A 129 5.63 -1.70 -13.94
CA THR A 129 4.65 -2.20 -14.91
C THR A 129 3.77 -3.30 -14.32
N TYR A 130 4.34 -4.25 -13.58
CA TYR A 130 3.55 -5.26 -12.86
C TYR A 130 2.61 -4.62 -11.82
N ASN A 131 3.10 -3.63 -11.07
CA ASN A 131 2.30 -2.89 -10.09
C ASN A 131 1.19 -2.01 -10.70
N LEU A 132 1.32 -1.61 -11.95
CA LEU A 132 0.27 -0.92 -12.70
C LEU A 132 -0.75 -1.90 -13.28
N ALA A 133 -0.30 -3.05 -13.79
CA ALA A 133 -1.19 -4.08 -14.35
C ALA A 133 -2.15 -4.68 -13.31
N ARG A 134 -1.80 -4.62 -12.02
CA ARG A 134 -2.64 -5.10 -10.90
C ARG A 134 -3.69 -4.11 -10.38
N ARG A 135 -3.85 -2.93 -11.00
CA ARG A 135 -4.85 -1.90 -10.63
C ARG A 135 -6.14 -2.08 -11.39
#